data_AF-A0A382UUN9-F1
#
_entry.id   AF-A0A382UUN9-F1
#
_cell.length_a   1.000
_cell.length_b   1.000
_cell.length_c   1.000
_cell.angle_alpha   90.00
_cell.angle_beta   90.00
_cell.angle_gamma   90.00
#
_symmetry.space_group_name_H-M   'P 1'
#
loop_
_entity.id
_entity.type
_entity.pdbx_description
1 polymer ?
#
loop_
_entity_poly.entity_id
_entity_poly.type
_entity_poly.pdbx_seq_one_letter_code
_entity_poly.pdbx_strand_id
1 'polypeptide(L)'
;NKPTANLSVWLVSLPWNGNKNAKITDNIITRGWADPQNHRSLTESEPLVPGRFYEMKFDLQPDDQVIPVGQQIGLMIMSSDREFTLRPDPGTELTIDLDATNIQLPLVGGVKAFAKATTKKTETKNTNPKQNDH
;
A
#
# COMPACT_ATOMS: atom_id res chain seq x y z
N ASN A 1 -3.69 -13.24 -18.22
CA ASN A 1 -3.72 -14.31 -19.26
C ASN A 1 -5.02 -15.15 -19.28
N LYS A 2 -5.91 -15.04 -18.29
CA LYS A 2 -7.22 -15.72 -18.21
C LYS A 2 -8.37 -14.71 -18.34
N PRO A 3 -9.61 -15.16 -18.65
CA PRO A 3 -10.78 -14.27 -18.72
C PRO A 3 -11.34 -13.87 -17.34
N THR A 4 -10.81 -14.43 -16.26
CA THR A 4 -11.21 -14.16 -14.88
C THR A 4 -9.98 -13.84 -14.02
N ALA A 5 -10.12 -12.89 -13.10
CA ALA A 5 -9.08 -12.49 -12.18
C ALA A 5 -9.72 -11.90 -10.91
N ASN A 6 -8.96 -11.90 -9.81
CA ASN A 6 -9.24 -11.04 -8.67
C ASN A 6 -8.11 -10.01 -8.58
N LEU A 7 -8.39 -8.84 -8.02
CA LEU A 7 -7.38 -7.86 -7.68
C LEU A 7 -7.49 -7.53 -6.19
N SER A 8 -6.40 -7.76 -5.46
CA SER A 8 -6.27 -7.43 -4.05
C SER A 8 -5.12 -6.45 -3.87
N VAL A 9 -5.36 -5.36 -3.15
CA VAL A 9 -4.37 -4.31 -2.89
C VAL A 9 -4.28 -4.06 -1.39
N TRP A 10 -3.07 -4.14 -0.85
CA TRP A 10 -2.79 -3.86 0.54
C TRP A 10 -1.80 -2.71 0.67
N LEU A 11 -2.02 -1.86 1.67
CA LEU A 11 -1.01 -0.99 2.22
C LEU A 11 -0.44 -1.61 3.49
N VAL A 12 0.88 -1.70 3.55
CA VAL A 12 1.59 -2.30 4.69
C VAL A 12 2.62 -1.34 5.26
N SER A 13 2.91 -1.50 6.54
CA SER A 13 4.02 -0.84 7.21
C SER A 13 5.24 -1.78 7.27
N LEU A 14 6.40 -1.27 6.87
CA LEU A 14 7.66 -2.00 6.85
C LEU A 14 8.73 -1.30 7.71
N PRO A 15 9.66 -2.02 8.36
CA PRO A 15 9.80 -3.47 8.32
C PRO A 15 8.67 -4.18 9.07
N TRP A 16 8.33 -5.37 8.59
CA TRP A 16 7.30 -6.19 9.20
C TRP A 16 7.66 -6.55 10.65
N ASN A 17 6.76 -6.26 11.58
CA ASN A 17 6.83 -6.68 12.96
C ASN A 17 6.41 -8.15 13.09
N GLY A 18 7.39 -9.04 13.12
CA GLY A 18 7.19 -10.49 13.28
C GLY A 18 7.02 -10.97 14.73
N ASN A 19 6.89 -10.07 15.72
CA ASN A 19 6.63 -10.48 17.09
C ASN A 19 5.29 -11.23 17.17
N LYS A 20 5.27 -12.34 17.93
CA LYS A 20 4.06 -13.17 18.12
C LYS A 20 2.86 -12.39 18.65
N ASN A 21 3.11 -11.30 19.39
CA ASN A 21 2.09 -10.44 19.97
C ASN A 21 1.93 -9.10 19.23
N ALA A 22 2.54 -8.94 18.05
CA ALA A 22 2.34 -7.76 17.22
C ALA A 22 0.86 -7.63 16.87
N LYS A 23 0.33 -6.41 16.94
CA LYS A 23 -1.02 -6.16 16.46
C LYS A 23 -0.98 -6.21 14.93
N ILE A 24 -2.07 -6.68 14.31
CA ILE A 24 -2.15 -6.71 12.85
C ILE A 24 -1.98 -5.30 12.24
N THR A 25 -2.45 -4.28 12.97
CA THR A 25 -2.32 -2.85 12.63
C THR A 25 -0.88 -2.33 12.68
N ASP A 26 0.04 -3.04 13.33
CA ASP A 26 1.47 -2.67 13.32
C ASP A 26 2.10 -2.94 11.95
N ASN A 27 1.43 -3.73 11.11
CA ASN A 27 1.93 -4.25 9.85
C ASN A 27 1.04 -3.92 8.65
N ILE A 28 -0.28 -3.92 8.85
CA ILE A 28 -1.25 -3.67 7.79
C ILE A 28 -1.94 -2.35 8.10
N ILE A 29 -1.82 -1.43 7.14
CA ILE A 29 -2.44 -0.10 7.19
C ILE A 29 -3.87 -0.20 6.67
N THR A 30 -4.06 -0.71 5.45
CA THR A 30 -5.41 -0.91 4.90
C THR A 30 -5.37 -1.92 3.75
N ARG A 31 -6.55 -2.39 3.34
CA ARG A 31 -6.75 -3.36 2.25
C ARG A 31 -7.92 -2.93 1.38
N GLY A 32 -7.94 -3.40 0.14
CA GLY A 32 -9.04 -3.24 -0.78
C GLY A 32 -9.01 -4.32 -1.85
N TRP A 33 -10.17 -4.56 -2.46
CA TRP A 33 -10.35 -5.60 -3.46
C TRP A 33 -11.23 -5.07 -4.59
N ALA A 34 -10.95 -5.55 -5.80
CA ALA A 34 -11.77 -5.31 -6.97
C ALA A 34 -11.87 -6.59 -7.80
N ASP A 35 -13.00 -6.79 -8.46
CA ASP A 35 -13.13 -7.75 -9.55
C ASP A 35 -12.88 -7.00 -10.86
N PRO A 36 -11.80 -7.27 -11.60
CA PRO A 36 -11.58 -6.63 -12.89
C PRO A 36 -12.70 -6.89 -13.91
N GLN A 37 -13.49 -7.97 -13.77
CA GLN A 37 -14.67 -8.21 -14.63
C GLN A 37 -15.75 -7.12 -14.46
N ASN A 38 -15.70 -6.37 -13.36
CA ASN A 38 -16.58 -5.25 -13.06
C ASN A 38 -16.01 -3.92 -13.56
N HIS A 39 -15.05 -3.92 -14.50
CA HIS A 39 -14.38 -2.72 -15.00
C HIS A 39 -15.32 -1.68 -15.65
N ARG A 40 -16.56 -2.06 -16.00
CA ARG A 40 -17.59 -1.15 -16.56
C ARG A 40 -18.75 -0.86 -15.61
N SER A 41 -18.95 -1.68 -14.58
CA SER A 41 -20.13 -1.62 -13.71
C SER A 41 -19.83 -2.21 -12.35
N LEU A 42 -20.33 -1.59 -11.29
CA LEU A 42 -20.20 -2.13 -9.93
C LEU A 42 -21.06 -3.38 -9.69
N THR A 43 -22.06 -3.62 -10.53
CA THR A 43 -23.08 -4.67 -10.32
C THR A 43 -23.13 -5.71 -11.43
N GLU A 44 -22.48 -5.47 -12.56
CA GLU A 44 -22.47 -6.38 -13.71
C GLU A 44 -21.04 -6.77 -14.06
N SER A 45 -20.81 -8.06 -14.22
CA SER A 45 -19.51 -8.63 -14.60
C SER A 45 -19.51 -9.08 -16.05
N GLU A 46 -18.40 -8.87 -16.75
CA GLU A 46 -18.15 -9.44 -18.07
C GLU A 46 -16.77 -10.12 -18.15
N PRO A 47 -16.62 -11.20 -18.94
CA PRO A 47 -15.33 -11.86 -19.10
C PRO A 47 -14.25 -10.92 -19.65
N LEU A 48 -13.06 -11.00 -19.07
CA LEU A 48 -11.90 -10.23 -19.53
C LEU A 48 -11.36 -10.78 -20.86
N VAL A 49 -10.84 -9.89 -21.69
CA VAL A 49 -10.07 -10.24 -22.88
C VAL A 49 -8.60 -10.44 -22.47
N PRO A 50 -8.03 -11.65 -22.59
CA PRO A 50 -6.63 -11.88 -22.23
C PRO A 50 -5.67 -10.95 -22.99
N GLY A 51 -4.68 -10.38 -22.28
CA GLY A 51 -3.67 -9.50 -22.85
C GLY A 51 -4.10 -8.03 -23.01
N ARG A 52 -5.36 -7.70 -22.72
CA ARG A 52 -5.85 -6.33 -22.67
C ARG A 52 -5.65 -5.74 -21.27
N PHE A 53 -5.20 -4.48 -21.21
CA PHE A 53 -5.19 -3.70 -19.98
C PHE A 53 -6.56 -3.11 -19.69
N TYR A 54 -6.93 -3.13 -18.41
CA TYR A 54 -8.16 -2.57 -17.87
C TYR A 54 -7.80 -1.60 -16.74
N GLU A 55 -8.36 -0.40 -16.79
CA GLU A 55 -8.19 0.60 -15.73
C GLU A 55 -9.17 0.30 -14.60
N MET A 56 -8.67 0.28 -13.36
CA MET A 56 -9.47 0.06 -12.17
C MET A 56 -9.29 1.23 -11.21
N LYS A 57 -10.40 1.72 -10.65
CA LYS A 57 -10.41 2.75 -9.61
C LYS A 57 -11.36 2.34 -8.50
N PHE A 58 -10.84 2.22 -7.29
CA PHE A 58 -11.60 1.84 -6.11
C PHE A 58 -10.92 2.37 -4.85
N ASP A 59 -11.71 2.53 -3.79
CA ASP A 59 -11.21 2.95 -2.49
C ASP A 59 -10.73 1.74 -1.68
N LEU A 60 -9.66 1.94 -0.90
CA LEU A 60 -9.27 0.99 0.15
C LEU A 60 -10.18 1.19 1.38
N GLN A 61 -10.21 0.21 2.27
CA GLN A 61 -10.96 0.31 3.52
C GLN A 61 -10.51 1.56 4.30
N PRO A 62 -11.44 2.35 4.85
CA PRO A 62 -11.07 3.55 5.61
C PRO A 62 -10.30 3.15 6.86
N ASP A 63 -9.20 3.85 7.13
CA ASP A 63 -8.41 3.69 8.35
C ASP A 63 -7.79 5.04 8.77
N ASP A 64 -7.46 5.18 10.05
CA ASP A 64 -6.67 6.29 10.60
C ASP A 64 -5.44 5.73 11.32
N GLN A 65 -4.28 5.90 10.70
CA GLN A 65 -3.01 5.28 11.12
C GLN A 65 -1.89 6.30 11.20
N VAL A 66 -1.14 6.22 12.30
CA VAL A 66 0.14 6.93 12.43
C VAL A 66 1.25 5.96 12.05
N ILE A 67 2.02 6.32 11.02
CA ILE A 67 3.23 5.56 10.64
C ILE A 67 4.41 6.04 11.50
N PRO A 68 4.96 5.17 12.38
CA PRO A 68 6.11 5.50 13.22
C PRO A 68 7.36 5.89 12.43
N VAL A 69 8.21 6.70 13.06
CA VAL A 69 9.54 7.04 12.53
C VAL A 69 10.34 5.76 12.27
N GLY A 70 10.98 5.70 11.09
CA GLY A 70 11.77 4.55 10.67
C GLY A 70 10.97 3.47 9.92
N GLN A 71 9.64 3.55 9.92
CA GLN A 71 8.80 2.70 9.07
C GLN A 71 8.56 3.32 7.69
N GLN A 72 8.20 2.46 6.73
CA GLN A 72 7.90 2.78 5.35
C GLN A 72 6.53 2.22 4.97
N ILE A 73 5.81 2.94 4.12
CA ILE A 73 4.57 2.44 3.52
C ILE A 73 4.93 1.62 2.28
N GLY A 74 4.48 0.37 2.22
CA GLY A 74 4.57 -0.50 1.05
C GLY A 74 3.21 -0.69 0.38
N LEU A 75 3.18 -0.60 -0.96
CA LEU A 75 2.02 -1.00 -1.77
C LEU A 75 2.23 -2.43 -2.24
N MET A 76 1.29 -3.32 -1.90
CA MET A 76 1.31 -4.71 -2.30
C MET A 76 0.10 -5.01 -3.18
N ILE A 77 0.36 -5.49 -4.40
CA ILE A 77 -0.67 -5.84 -5.39
C ILE A 77 -0.58 -7.35 -5.64
N MET A 78 -1.70 -8.04 -5.53
CA MET A 78 -1.79 -9.49 -5.73
C MET A 78 -3.14 -9.88 -6.35
N SER A 79 -3.26 -11.12 -6.82
CA SER A 79 -4.53 -11.62 -7.36
C SER A 79 -5.52 -11.93 -6.24
N SER A 80 -5.37 -13.10 -5.63
CA SER A 80 -6.30 -13.57 -4.60
C SER A 80 -5.72 -13.38 -3.21
N ASP A 81 -6.42 -12.60 -2.40
CA ASP A 81 -6.29 -12.61 -0.94
C ASP A 81 -6.94 -13.89 -0.38
N ARG A 82 -6.16 -14.70 0.34
CA ARG A 82 -6.58 -16.00 0.87
C ARG A 82 -7.72 -15.90 1.88
N GLU A 83 -7.85 -14.75 2.55
CA GLU A 83 -8.84 -14.50 3.59
C GLU A 83 -10.16 -13.98 3.02
N PHE A 84 -10.14 -13.26 1.89
CA PHE A 84 -11.29 -12.45 1.45
C PHE A 84 -11.71 -12.58 -0.02
N THR A 85 -10.92 -13.24 -0.87
CA THR A 85 -11.30 -13.44 -2.28
C THR A 85 -11.64 -14.88 -2.60
N LEU A 86 -12.48 -15.08 -3.62
CA LEU A 86 -12.72 -16.39 -4.21
C LEU A 86 -11.40 -17.01 -4.66
N ARG A 87 -11.31 -18.34 -4.60
CA ARG A 87 -10.13 -19.10 -4.98
C ARG A 87 -10.41 -19.78 -6.33
N PRO A 88 -10.24 -19.07 -7.46
CA PRO A 88 -10.33 -19.69 -8.77
C PRO A 88 -9.18 -20.70 -8.96
N ASP A 89 -9.30 -21.52 -10.00
CA ASP A 89 -8.22 -22.42 -10.38
C ASP A 89 -6.90 -21.66 -10.59
N PRO A 90 -5.77 -22.23 -10.15
CA PRO A 90 -4.48 -21.59 -10.29
C PRO A 90 -4.11 -21.36 -11.77
N GLY A 91 -3.30 -20.32 -12.02
CA GLY A 91 -2.75 -20.03 -13.35
C GLY A 91 -3.19 -18.71 -13.97
N THR A 92 -3.97 -17.90 -13.25
CA THR A 92 -4.17 -16.48 -13.60
C THR A 92 -2.89 -15.69 -13.29
N GLU A 93 -2.34 -15.06 -14.32
CA GLU A 93 -1.24 -14.12 -14.23
C GLU A 93 -1.78 -12.69 -14.34
N LEU A 94 -1.34 -11.84 -13.40
CA LEU A 94 -1.56 -10.40 -13.42
C LEU A 94 -0.32 -9.69 -13.96
N THR A 95 -0.55 -8.75 -14.86
CA THR A 95 0.46 -7.81 -15.36
C THR A 95 0.00 -6.42 -14.99
N ILE A 96 0.87 -5.67 -14.31
CA ILE A 96 0.58 -4.31 -13.84
C ILE A 96 1.47 -3.34 -14.59
N ASP A 97 0.85 -2.32 -15.18
CA ASP A 97 1.57 -1.16 -15.71
C ASP A 97 1.84 -0.18 -14.56
N LEU A 98 3.10 -0.12 -14.11
CA LEU A 98 3.48 0.71 -12.96
C LEU A 98 3.49 2.20 -13.29
N ASP A 99 3.74 2.58 -14.54
CA ASP A 99 3.76 4.00 -14.96
C ASP A 99 2.33 4.57 -14.98
N ALA A 100 1.33 3.72 -15.19
CA ALA A 100 -0.10 4.06 -15.13
C ALA A 100 -0.74 3.80 -13.74
N THR A 101 0.02 3.33 -12.75
CA THR A 101 -0.50 3.02 -11.42
C THR A 101 -0.19 4.15 -10.43
N ASN A 102 -1.20 4.63 -9.73
CA ASN A 102 -1.03 5.63 -8.68
C ASN A 102 -1.84 5.27 -7.43
N ILE A 103 -1.45 5.84 -6.30
CA ILE A 103 -2.18 5.77 -5.04
C ILE A 103 -2.32 7.17 -4.45
N GLN A 104 -3.51 7.45 -3.92
CA GLN A 104 -3.83 8.71 -3.28
C GLN A 104 -4.08 8.46 -1.79
N LEU A 105 -3.28 9.12 -0.95
CA LEU A 105 -3.36 8.97 0.50
C LEU A 105 -3.84 10.29 1.13
N PRO A 106 -4.96 10.30 1.87
CA PRO A 106 -5.36 11.46 2.64
C PRO A 106 -4.43 11.63 3.84
N LEU A 107 -3.71 12.75 3.90
CA LEU A 107 -2.76 13.03 4.98
C LEU A 107 -3.33 14.06 5.95
N VAL A 108 -3.34 13.75 7.24
CA VAL A 108 -3.70 14.72 8.28
C VAL A 108 -2.70 15.89 8.25
N GLY A 109 -3.21 17.12 8.09
CA GLY A 109 -2.39 18.32 7.91
C GLY A 109 -1.80 18.50 6.50
N GLY A 110 -2.11 17.60 5.57
CA GLY A 110 -1.77 17.68 4.15
C GLY A 110 -0.27 17.62 3.84
N VAL A 111 0.08 18.07 2.63
CA VAL A 111 1.46 17.99 2.08
C VAL A 111 2.51 18.72 2.92
N LYS A 112 2.11 19.77 3.67
CA LYS A 112 3.02 20.50 4.57
C LYS A 112 3.45 19.62 5.75
N ALA A 113 2.51 18.88 6.33
CA ALA A 113 2.82 17.94 7.41
C ALA A 113 3.69 16.79 6.91
N PHE A 114 3.40 16.27 5.71
CA PHE A 114 4.21 15.23 5.06
C PHE A 114 5.66 15.66 4.82
N ALA A 115 5.87 16.86 4.25
CA ALA A 115 7.21 17.37 3.98
C ALA A 115 8.01 17.50 5.28
N LYS A 116 7.40 18.01 6.35
CA LYS A 116 8.03 18.11 7.67
C LYS A 116 8.40 16.75 8.26
N ALA A 117 7.56 15.73 8.06
CA ALA A 117 7.79 14.38 8.58
C ALA A 117 8.89 13.61 7.83
N THR A 118 9.11 13.93 6.55
CA THR A 118 10.05 13.21 5.67
C THR A 118 11.38 13.91 5.44
N THR A 119 11.50 15.20 5.78
CA THR A 119 12.79 15.89 5.80
C THR A 119 13.72 15.28 6.87
N LYS A 120 14.91 14.83 6.45
CA LYS A 120 15.95 14.38 7.39
C LYS A 120 16.30 15.50 8.36
N LYS A 121 16.23 15.22 9.66
CA LYS A 121 16.73 16.13 10.69
C LYS A 121 18.26 16.15 10.58
N THR A 122 18.83 17.24 10.09
CA THR A 122 20.29 17.44 10.15
C THR A 122 20.69 17.46 11.62
N GLU A 123 21.49 16.49 12.06
CA GLU A 123 22.11 16.54 13.39
C GLU A 123 23.06 17.73 13.43
N THR A 124 22.63 18.83 14.04
CA THR A 124 23.56 19.87 14.48
C THR A 124 24.45 19.26 15.55
N LYS A 125 25.68 18.89 15.17
CA LYS A 125 26.77 18.60 16.12
C LYS A 125 27.03 19.85 16.94
N ASN A 126 26.49 19.91 18.16
CA ASN A 126 26.94 20.87 19.17
C ASN A 126 28.36 20.46 19.61
N THR A 127 29.38 21.01 18.96
CA THR A 127 30.75 20.99 19.49
C THR A 127 30.84 22.02 20.61
N ASN A 128 30.75 21.58 21.86
CA ASN A 128 31.21 22.38 23.01
C ASN A 128 32.74 22.52 22.92
N PRO A 129 33.31 23.75 22.95
CA PRO A 129 34.75 23.89 23.10
C PRO A 129 35.11 23.50 24.53
N LYS A 130 36.00 22.49 24.67
CA LYS A 130 36.63 22.18 25.95
C LYS A 130 37.46 23.39 26.38
N GLN A 131 37.08 23.95 27.51
CA GLN A 131 37.87 24.91 28.27
C GLN A 131 39.04 24.12 28.87
N ASN A 132 40.25 24.38 28.37
CA ASN A 132 41.48 23.83 28.93
C ASN A 132 42.00 24.82 29.96
N ASP A 133 41.95 24.43 31.24
CA ASP A 133 42.71 25.07 32.30
C ASP A 133 44.18 24.68 32.19
N HIS A 134 45.06 25.70 32.12
CA HIS A 134 46.45 25.65 32.57
C HIS A 134 46.85 27.03 33.09
#